data_AF-A0A845GUP1-F1
#
_entry.id   AF-A0A845GUP1-F1
#
_cell.length_a   1.000
_cell.length_b   1.000
_cell.length_c   1.000
_cell.angle_alpha   90.00
_cell.angle_beta   90.00
_cell.angle_gamma   90.00
#
_symmetry.space_group_name_H-M   'P 1'
#
loop_
_entity.id
_entity.type
_entity.pdbx_description
1 polymer ?
#
loop_
_entity_poly.entity_id
_entity_poly.type
_entity_poly.pdbx_seq_one_letter_code
_entity_poly.pdbx_strand_id
1 'polypeptide(L)' 'MQVNDQVQLKKVAEGDEESLGRAGLVVKVVGRDDDPEQVCTVDLDETPTHHSGQVEVLTTDLTFLGR' A
#
# COMPACT_ATOMS: atom_id res chain seq x y z
N MET A 1 -5.03 2.04 9.69
CA MET A 1 -5.60 1.74 8.34
C MET A 1 -6.24 0.34 8.38
N GLN A 2 -7.13 -0.06 7.47
CA GLN A 2 -7.88 -1.32 7.59
C GLN A 2 -7.84 -2.18 6.33
N VAL A 3 -8.02 -3.49 6.52
CA VAL A 3 -8.17 -4.44 5.41
C VAL A 3 -9.40 -4.08 4.58
N ASN A 4 -9.26 -4.18 3.25
CA ASN A 4 -10.19 -3.72 2.22
C ASN A 4 -10.26 -2.20 2.02
N ASP A 5 -9.44 -1.39 2.71
CA ASP A 5 -9.29 0.01 2.33
C ASP A 5 -8.59 0.10 0.96
N GLN A 6 -9.10 0.94 0.06
CA GLN A 6 -8.43 1.28 -1.18
C GLN A 6 -7.43 2.41 -0.92
N VAL A 7 -6.20 2.23 -1.39
CA VAL A 7 -5.08 3.12 -1.08
C VAL A 7 -4.21 3.39 -2.31
N GLN A 8 -3.39 4.43 -2.22
CA GLN A 8 -2.35 4.75 -3.20
C GLN A 8 -0.99 4.86 -2.52
N LEU A 9 0.04 4.30 -3.16
CA LEU A 9 1.43 4.40 -2.71
C LEU A 9 1.95 5.83 -2.89
N LYS A 10 2.27 6.50 -1.78
CA LYS A 10 2.89 7.84 -1.77
C LYS A 10 4.42 7.77 -1.68
N LYS A 11 4.93 6.73 -1.03
CA LYS A 11 6.35 6.35 -1.02
C LYS A 11 6.47 4.84 -1.04
N VAL A 12 7.60 4.37 -1.54
CA VAL A 12 7.94 2.96 -1.70
C VAL A 12 9.38 2.76 -1.24
N ALA A 13 9.75 1.50 -0.97
CA ALA A 13 11.11 1.15 -0.62
C ALA A 13 12.08 1.49 -1.76
N GLU A 14 13.34 1.78 -1.40
CA GLU A 14 14.39 2.04 -2.38
C GLU A 14 14.57 0.80 -3.28
N GLY A 15 14.39 0.97 -4.59
CA GLY A 15 14.41 -0.12 -5.58
C GLY A 15 13.03 -0.59 -6.09
N ASP A 16 11.92 -0.07 -5.55
CA ASP A 16 10.55 -0.36 -6.01
C ASP A 16 9.84 0.89 -6.56
N GLU A 17 10.60 1.78 -7.22
CA GLU A 17 10.08 3.05 -7.76
C GLU A 17 8.96 2.85 -8.78
N GLU A 18 8.91 1.68 -9.42
CA GLU A 18 7.85 1.27 -10.35
C GLU A 18 6.46 1.17 -9.68
N SER A 19 6.44 0.93 -8.37
CA SER A 19 5.20 0.85 -7.60
C SER A 19 4.69 2.22 -7.12
N LEU A 20 5.51 3.26 -7.19
CA LEU A 20 5.16 4.60 -6.72
C LEU A 20 3.93 5.16 -7.45
N GLY A 21 2.94 5.64 -6.69
CA GLY A 21 1.71 6.20 -7.24
C GLY A 21 0.68 5.18 -7.71
N ARG A 22 0.95 3.88 -7.63
CA ARG A 22 -0.03 2.83 -7.94
C ARG A 22 -1.09 2.74 -6.85
N ALA A 23 -2.32 2.46 -7.29
CA ALA A 23 -3.42 2.12 -6.41
C ALA A 23 -3.43 0.63 -6.10
N GLY A 24 -4.04 0.28 -4.98
CA GLY A 24 -4.24 -1.09 -4.56
C GLY A 24 -5.17 -1.22 -3.37
N LEU A 25 -5.35 -2.45 -2.92
CA LEU A 25 -6.20 -2.80 -1.80
C LEU A 25 -5.36 -3.29 -0.63
N VAL A 26 -5.64 -2.80 0.57
CA VAL A 26 -5.00 -3.33 1.79
C VAL A 26 -5.53 -4.74 2.06
N VAL A 27 -4.65 -5.74 2.03
CA VAL A 27 -5.01 -7.15 2.29
C VAL A 27 -4.58 -7.62 3.68
N LYS A 28 -3.64 -6.92 4.31
CA LYS A 28 -3.14 -7.24 5.65
C LYS A 28 -2.64 -5.97 6.35
N VAL A 29 -2.85 -5.90 7.66
CA VAL A 29 -2.31 -4.83 8.52
C VAL A 29 -1.58 -5.48 9.69
N VAL A 30 -0.36 -5.04 9.96
CA VAL A 30 0.48 -5.50 11.06
C VAL A 30 0.89 -4.30 11.90
N GLY A 31 0.63 -4.36 13.20
CA GLY A 31 0.83 -3.23 14.12
C GLY A 31 -0.50 -2.73 14.70
N ARG A 32 -0.42 -1.90 15.75
CA ARG A 32 -1.61 -1.30 16.38
C ARG A 32 -2.03 -0.05 15.60
N ASP A 33 -3.30 0.34 15.69
CA ASP A 33 -3.81 1.52 14.97
C ASP A 33 -3.13 2.84 15.36
N ASP A 34 -2.60 2.94 16.59
CA ASP A 34 -1.84 4.10 17.07
C ASP A 34 -0.33 3.99 16.85
N ASP A 35 0.14 2.95 16.15
CA ASP A 35 1.55 2.69 15.91
C ASP A 35 2.04 3.44 14.65
N PRO A 36 3.01 4.37 14.76
CA PRO A 36 3.59 5.02 13.58
C PRO A 36 4.35 4.05 12.67
N GLU A 37 4.72 2.87 13.19
CA GLU A 37 5.37 1.79 12.44
C GLU A 37 4.35 0.74 11.96
N GLN A 38 3.03 1.04 11.97
CA GLN A 38 2.02 0.15 11.39
C GLN A 38 2.31 -0.08 9.90
N VAL A 39 2.49 -1.34 9.54
CA VAL A 39 2.76 -1.81 8.17
C VAL A 39 1.48 -2.38 7.56
N CYS A 40 1.23 -2.04 6.30
CA CYS A 40 0.19 -2.64 5.48
C CYS A 40 0.81 -3.47 4.37
N THR A 41 0.22 -4.63 4.10
CA THR A 41 0.41 -5.32 2.82
C THR A 41 -0.67 -4.85 1.88
N VAL A 42 -0.27 -4.26 0.75
CA VAL A 42 -1.16 -3.76 -0.30
C VAL A 42 -1.02 -4.65 -1.52
N ASP A 43 -2.15 -5.13 -2.02
CA ASP A 43 -2.24 -5.82 -3.32
C ASP A 43 -2.47 -4.76 -4.40
N LEU A 44 -1.49 -4.58 -5.27
CA LEU A 44 -1.49 -3.52 -6.28
C LEU A 44 -2.30 -3.92 -7.50
N ASP A 45 -3.09 -2.97 -7.99
CA ASP A 45 -3.88 -3.15 -9.21
C ASP A 45 -2.95 -3.34 -10.41
N GLU A 46 -3.28 -4.29 -11.28
CA GLU A 46 -2.56 -4.47 -12.55
C GLU A 46 -2.72 -3.20 -13.41
N THR A 47 -1.59 -2.73 -13.96
CA THR A 47 -1.55 -1.58 -14.87
C THR A 47 -1.03 -2.03 -16.23
N PRO A 48 -1.24 -1.26 -17.32
CA PRO A 48 -0.72 -1.64 -18.63
C PRO A 48 0.80 -1.83 -18.68
N THR A 49 1.53 -1.26 -17.71
CA THR A 49 2.99 -1.29 -17.64
C THR A 49 3.53 -2.25 -16.58
N HIS A 50 2.70 -2.72 -15.64
CA HIS A 50 3.15 -3.55 -14.52
C HIS A 50 2.07 -4.53 -14.08
N HIS A 51 2.49 -5.76 -13.79
CA HIS A 51 1.63 -6.79 -13.22
C HIS A 51 1.15 -6.43 -11.81
N SER A 52 0.05 -7.05 -11.39
CA SER A 52 -0.37 -7.04 -9.99
C SER A 52 0.69 -7.69 -9.10
N GLY A 53 0.72 -7.29 -7.84
CA GLY A 53 1.71 -7.76 -6.88
C GLY A 53 1.49 -7.18 -5.50
N GLN A 54 2.08 -7.81 -4.49
CA GLN A 54 1.94 -7.38 -3.10
C GLN A 54 3.18 -6.64 -2.63
N VAL A 55 2.96 -5.53 -1.95
CA VAL A 55 4.03 -4.74 -1.34
C VAL A 55 3.74 -4.50 0.13
N GLU A 56 4.78 -4.50 0.96
CA GLU A 56 4.72 -4.10 2.35
C GLU A 56 5.17 -2.64 2.47
N VAL A 57 4.32 -1.80 3.04
CA VAL A 57 4.57 -0.36 3.13
C VAL A 57 4.00 0.20 4.42
N LEU A 58 4.64 1.23 4.96
CA LEU A 58 4.15 1.91 6.15
C LEU A 58 2.85 2.64 5.85
N THR A 59 1.94 2.65 6.83
CA THR A 59 0.67 3.37 6.69
C THR A 59 0.83 4.86 6.47
N THR A 60 1.93 5.45 6.94
CA THR A 60 2.29 6.86 6.72
C THR A 60 2.67 7.16 5.27
N ASP A 61 3.07 6.14 4.52
CA ASP A 61 3.49 6.21 3.12
C ASP A 61 2.36 5.85 2.14
N LEU A 62 1.14 5.75 2.65
CA LEU A 62 -0.07 5.47 1.90
C LEU A 62 -1.05 6.64 1.96
N THR A 63 -1.79 6.82 0.87
CA THR A 63 -2.94 7.75 0.81
C THR A 63 -4.22 6.94 0.74
N PHE A 64 -5.13 7.15 1.68
CA PHE A 64 -6.45 6.53 1.66
C PHE A 64 -7.31 7.13 0.54
N LEU A 65 -7.92 6.26 -0.28
CA LEU A 65 -8.79 6.64 -1.40
C LEU A 65 -10.27 6.37 -1.12
N GLY A 66 -10.59 5.28 -0.43
CA GLY A 66 -11.98 4.88 -0.19
C GLY A 66 -12.13 3.47 0.40
N ARG A 67 -13.38 3.04 0.54
CA ARG A 67 -13.81 1.70 0.97
C ARG A 67 -14.86 1.16 0.01
#